data_AF-A0A2T3AXS5-F1
#
_entry.id   AF-A0A2T3AXS5-F1
#
_cell.length_a   1.000
_cell.length_b   1.000
_cell.length_c   1.000
_cell.angle_alpha   90.00
_cell.angle_beta   90.00
_cell.angle_gamma   90.00
#
_symmetry.space_group_name_H-M   'P 1'
#
loop_
_entity.id
_entity.type
_entity.pdbx_description
1 polymer ?
#
loop_
_entity_poly.entity_id
_entity_poly.type
_entity_poly.pdbx_seq_one_letter_code
_entity_poly.pdbx_strand_id
1 'polypeptide(L)'
;MRRLLADVDDRADAKVREMRERMETAIEERDRAEDEASTNARRRAREVEELKTKIRDFERDLKRATDDRDELLQSEKEWKRRRDELEGVSERASQEVNEIRSAMGELRSALDGSEKQVRDAEKQRTNLRKLLDDANQRYEKLQKEYKALQAKQIRLHDVPSRGSLDSGRTGSPGPANGGAVGPGKMDYVYLKTILLQFLEQRDKKRQADLVNTVLGQLLHFDKKDQEKWIAAISAR
;
A
#
# COMPACT_ATOMS: atom_id res chain seq x y z
N MET A 1 -56.45 105.08 62.77
CA MET A 1 -55.99 103.73 63.16
C MET A 1 -56.68 102.61 62.39
N ARG A 2 -58.01 102.58 62.20
CA ARG A 2 -58.68 101.49 61.44
C ARG A 2 -58.24 101.32 59.98
N ARG A 3 -57.98 102.41 59.25
CA ARG A 3 -57.46 102.34 57.85
C ARG A 3 -56.05 101.76 57.75
N LEU A 4 -55.15 102.11 58.68
CA LEU A 4 -53.78 101.59 58.69
C LEU A 4 -53.71 100.10 59.04
N LEU A 5 -54.64 99.62 59.88
CA LEU A 5 -54.77 98.19 60.15
C LEU A 5 -55.29 97.43 58.92
N ALA A 6 -56.30 97.97 58.24
CA ALA A 6 -56.81 97.41 56.99
C ALA A 6 -55.72 97.34 55.90
N ASP A 7 -54.91 98.39 55.71
CA ASP A 7 -53.81 98.39 54.72
C ASP A 7 -52.69 97.38 55.08
N VAL A 8 -52.47 97.12 56.37
CA VAL A 8 -51.49 96.11 56.83
C VAL A 8 -52.05 94.70 56.65
N ASP A 9 -53.33 94.49 56.95
CA ASP A 9 -54.03 93.23 56.72
C ASP A 9 -54.11 92.93 55.21
N ASP A 10 -54.43 93.90 54.36
CA ASP A 10 -54.46 93.74 52.90
C ASP A 10 -53.08 93.39 52.32
N ARG A 11 -52.00 93.97 52.86
CA ARG A 11 -50.61 93.61 52.49
C ARG A 11 -50.23 92.22 52.97
N ALA A 12 -50.65 91.84 54.17
CA ALA A 12 -50.42 90.51 54.70
C ALA A 12 -51.16 89.47 53.85
N ASP A 13 -52.42 89.73 53.50
CA ASP A 13 -53.25 88.88 52.64
C ASP A 13 -52.71 88.81 51.21
N ALA A 14 -52.22 89.92 50.66
CA ALA A 14 -51.54 89.93 49.37
C ALA A 14 -50.27 89.06 49.38
N LYS A 15 -49.46 89.13 50.45
CA LYS A 15 -48.26 88.31 50.60
C LYS A 15 -48.59 86.83 50.82
N VAL A 16 -49.65 86.53 51.57
CA VAL A 16 -50.14 85.15 51.74
C VAL A 16 -50.65 84.60 50.41
N ARG A 17 -51.35 85.40 49.61
CA ARG A 17 -51.80 85.03 48.27
C ARG A 17 -50.62 84.77 47.33
N GLU A 18 -49.65 85.68 47.28
CA GLU A 18 -48.42 85.53 46.47
C GLU A 18 -47.61 84.29 46.88
N MET A 19 -47.48 84.02 48.19
CA MET A 19 -46.80 82.81 48.68
C MET A 19 -47.56 81.54 48.33
N ARG A 20 -48.91 81.56 48.35
CA ARG A 20 -49.74 80.44 47.91
C ARG A 20 -49.61 80.20 46.41
N GLU A 21 -49.68 81.25 45.59
CA GLU A 21 -49.48 81.16 44.14
C GLU A 21 -48.09 80.60 43.81
N ARG A 22 -47.03 81.09 44.46
CA ARG A 22 -45.68 80.52 44.32
C ARG A 22 -45.61 79.06 44.71
N MET A 23 -46.24 78.69 45.83
CA MET A 23 -46.27 77.30 46.28
C MET A 23 -47.03 76.40 45.31
N GLU A 24 -48.15 76.87 44.77
CA GLU A 24 -48.96 76.16 43.76
C GLU A 24 -48.16 75.96 42.47
N THR A 25 -47.49 77.00 41.96
CA THR A 25 -46.61 76.88 40.79
C THR A 25 -45.45 75.90 41.01
N ALA A 26 -44.84 75.89 42.21
CA ALA A 26 -43.76 74.96 42.52
C ALA A 26 -44.26 73.50 42.63
N ILE A 27 -45.48 73.30 43.11
CA ILE A 27 -46.13 71.98 43.14
C ILE A 27 -46.41 71.50 41.72
N GLU A 28 -46.98 72.36 40.87
CA GLU A 28 -47.25 72.02 39.46
C GLU A 28 -45.97 71.71 38.67
N GLU A 29 -44.88 72.44 38.91
CA GLU A 29 -43.58 72.17 38.29
C GLU A 29 -42.98 70.85 38.76
N ARG A 30 -43.09 70.54 40.05
CA ARG A 30 -42.67 69.24 40.60
C ARG A 30 -43.48 68.11 39.98
N ASP A 31 -44.81 68.23 39.96
CA ASP A 31 -45.69 67.18 39.44
C ASP A 31 -45.43 66.93 37.95
N ARG A 32 -45.21 68.00 37.17
CA ARG A 32 -44.79 67.90 35.76
C ARG A 32 -43.44 67.18 35.62
N ALA A 33 -42.46 67.54 36.44
CA ALA A 33 -41.14 66.88 36.42
C ALA A 33 -41.21 65.41 36.85
N GLU A 34 -42.06 65.07 37.81
CA GLU A 34 -42.30 63.68 38.26
C GLU A 34 -42.96 62.84 37.15
N ASP A 35 -43.96 63.40 36.44
CA ASP A 35 -44.60 62.74 35.31
C ASP A 35 -43.62 62.53 34.14
N GLU A 36 -42.81 63.53 33.80
CA GLU A 36 -41.76 63.42 32.78
C GLU A 36 -40.68 62.41 33.18
N ALA A 37 -40.28 62.36 34.44
CA ALA A 37 -39.34 61.38 34.94
C ALA A 37 -39.93 59.96 34.89
N SER A 38 -41.19 59.79 35.27
CA SER A 38 -41.91 58.51 35.25
C SER A 38 -42.07 57.96 33.82
N THR A 39 -42.45 58.80 32.87
CA THR A 39 -42.59 58.41 31.46
C THR A 39 -41.25 58.02 30.85
N ASN A 40 -40.20 58.81 31.10
CA ASN A 40 -38.83 58.51 30.64
C ASN A 40 -38.28 57.23 31.27
N ALA A 41 -38.52 57.00 32.57
CA ALA A 41 -38.10 55.78 33.26
C ALA A 41 -38.75 54.53 32.63
N ARG A 42 -40.06 54.59 32.34
CA ARG A 42 -40.77 53.49 31.67
C ARG A 42 -40.25 53.23 30.26
N ARG A 43 -39.94 54.29 29.51
CA ARG A 43 -39.36 54.15 28.16
C ARG A 43 -37.99 53.47 28.22
N ARG A 44 -37.09 53.95 29.07
CA ARG A 44 -35.75 53.35 29.25
C ARG A 44 -35.83 51.91 29.74
N ALA A 45 -36.77 51.59 30.62
CA ALA A 45 -36.96 50.21 31.08
C ALA A 45 -37.33 49.27 29.91
N ARG A 46 -38.20 49.70 28.99
CA ARG A 46 -38.54 48.93 27.79
C ARG A 46 -37.34 48.77 26.85
N GLU A 47 -36.60 49.84 26.59
CA GLU A 47 -35.39 49.81 25.75
C GLU A 47 -34.33 48.83 26.33
N VAL A 48 -34.15 48.83 27.66
CA VAL A 48 -33.25 47.89 28.34
C VAL A 48 -33.73 46.44 28.19
N GLU A 49 -35.02 46.15 28.34
CA GLU A 49 -35.55 44.79 28.15
C GLU A 49 -35.47 44.31 26.69
N GLU A 50 -35.68 45.20 25.72
CA GLU A 50 -35.46 44.91 24.30
C GLU A 50 -33.98 44.58 24.02
N LEU A 51 -33.05 45.37 24.57
CA LEU A 51 -31.62 45.12 24.43
C LEU A 51 -31.21 43.80 25.10
N LYS A 52 -31.72 43.49 26.29
CA LYS A 52 -31.48 42.19 26.95
C LYS A 52 -31.98 41.02 26.11
N THR A 53 -33.14 41.16 25.49
CA THR A 53 -33.70 40.12 24.61
C THR A 53 -32.81 39.92 23.39
N LYS A 54 -32.41 41.00 22.72
CA LYS A 54 -31.48 40.95 21.59
C LYS A 54 -30.13 40.34 21.95
N ILE A 55 -29.57 40.68 23.12
CA ILE A 55 -28.32 40.09 23.60
C ILE A 55 -28.46 38.57 23.73
N ARG A 56 -29.54 38.08 24.37
CA ARG A 56 -29.76 36.63 24.52
C ARG A 56 -29.92 35.93 23.18
N ASP A 57 -30.59 36.56 22.21
CA ASP A 57 -30.76 35.99 20.89
C ASP A 57 -29.42 35.93 20.13
N PHE A 58 -28.62 37.00 20.17
CA PHE A 58 -27.28 37.00 19.60
C PHE A 58 -26.34 36.00 20.28
N GLU A 59 -26.43 35.81 21.59
CA GLU A 59 -25.67 34.78 22.31
C GLU A 59 -26.04 33.36 21.85
N ARG A 60 -27.32 33.09 21.60
CA ARG A 60 -27.76 31.80 21.05
C ARG A 60 -27.28 31.59 19.63
N ASP A 61 -27.37 32.62 18.79
CA ASP A 61 -26.92 32.54 17.40
C ASP A 61 -25.39 32.40 17.32
N LEU A 62 -24.65 33.09 18.18
CA LEU A 62 -23.21 32.93 18.30
C LEU A 62 -22.83 31.50 18.71
N LYS A 63 -23.57 30.92 19.66
CA LYS A 63 -23.36 29.53 20.07
C LYS A 63 -23.60 28.56 18.91
N ARG A 64 -24.73 28.70 18.20
CA ARG A 64 -25.05 27.88 17.02
C ARG A 64 -23.97 27.99 15.94
N ALA A 65 -23.56 29.21 15.60
CA ALA A 65 -22.51 29.44 14.62
C ALA A 65 -21.15 28.84 15.05
N THR A 66 -20.88 28.80 16.36
CA THR A 66 -19.68 28.16 16.91
C THR A 66 -19.75 26.64 16.78
N ASP A 67 -20.88 26.04 17.13
CA ASP A 67 -21.12 24.61 17.01
C ASP A 67 -21.03 24.17 15.52
N ASP A 68 -21.69 24.89 14.61
CA ASP A 68 -21.63 24.64 13.16
C ASP A 68 -20.19 24.74 12.62
N ARG A 69 -19.42 25.74 13.07
CA ARG A 69 -18.00 25.89 12.70
C ARG A 69 -17.20 24.67 13.16
N ASP A 70 -17.41 24.20 14.38
CA ASP A 70 -16.65 23.09 14.94
C ASP A 70 -17.00 21.77 14.24
N GLU A 71 -18.26 21.55 13.88
CA GLU A 71 -18.71 20.44 13.03
C GLU A 71 -18.05 20.49 11.64
N LEU A 72 -18.06 21.66 11.00
CA LEU A 72 -17.42 21.86 9.69
C LEU A 72 -15.92 21.59 9.76
N LEU A 73 -15.22 22.05 10.80
CA LEU A 73 -13.79 21.80 11.00
C LEU A 73 -13.49 20.30 11.20
N GLN A 74 -14.36 19.57 11.91
CA GLN A 74 -14.22 18.12 12.03
C GLN A 74 -14.42 17.43 10.68
N SER A 75 -15.46 17.80 9.94
CA SER A 75 -15.72 17.26 8.61
C SER A 75 -14.56 17.54 7.64
N GLU A 76 -13.96 18.73 7.68
CA GLU A 76 -12.81 19.11 6.85
C GLU A 76 -11.59 18.24 7.16
N LYS A 77 -11.32 17.98 8.45
CA LYS A 77 -10.23 17.10 8.88
C LYS A 77 -10.43 15.66 8.38
N GLU A 78 -11.65 15.14 8.47
CA GLU A 78 -11.97 13.82 7.93
C GLU A 78 -11.83 13.76 6.42
N TRP A 79 -12.30 14.80 5.71
CA TRP A 79 -12.17 14.88 4.25
C TRP A 79 -10.71 14.96 3.81
N LYS A 80 -9.87 15.72 4.52
CA LYS A 80 -8.42 15.75 4.28
C LYS A 80 -7.80 14.37 4.49
N ARG A 81 -8.10 13.72 5.62
CA ARG A 81 -7.61 12.36 5.89
C ARG A 81 -8.02 11.37 4.79
N ARG A 82 -9.28 11.37 4.36
CA ARG A 82 -9.76 10.49 3.28
C ARG A 82 -9.07 10.80 1.95
N ARG A 83 -8.82 12.07 1.66
CA ARG A 83 -8.06 12.48 0.47
C ARG A 83 -6.64 11.93 0.53
N ASP A 84 -5.93 12.14 1.63
CA ASP A 84 -4.55 11.67 1.80
C ASP A 84 -4.47 10.13 1.70
N GLU A 85 -5.46 9.42 2.26
CA GLU A 85 -5.59 7.97 2.14
C GLU A 85 -5.79 7.53 0.67
N LEU A 86 -6.67 8.22 -0.08
CA LEU A 86 -6.91 7.92 -1.50
C LEU A 86 -5.70 8.26 -2.38
N GLU A 87 -5.04 9.39 -2.15
CA GLU A 87 -3.80 9.76 -2.84
C GLU A 87 -2.71 8.73 -2.58
N GLY A 88 -2.54 8.28 -1.34
CA GLY A 88 -1.59 7.23 -0.99
C GLY A 88 -1.92 5.85 -1.60
N VAL A 89 -3.20 5.52 -1.79
CA VAL A 89 -3.60 4.31 -2.55
C VAL A 89 -3.28 4.47 -4.03
N SER A 90 -3.59 5.63 -4.62
CA SER A 90 -3.33 5.93 -6.03
C SER A 90 -1.84 5.91 -6.36
N GLU A 91 -1.00 6.45 -5.47
CA GLU A 91 0.45 6.43 -5.63
C GLU A 91 1.00 5.00 -5.59
N ARG A 92 0.58 4.19 -4.61
CA ARG A 92 0.97 2.77 -4.52
C ARG A 92 0.53 1.98 -5.74
N ALA A 93 -0.71 2.15 -6.20
CA ALA A 93 -1.19 1.49 -7.42
C ALA A 93 -0.37 1.91 -8.65
N SER A 94 0.03 3.17 -8.75
CA SER A 94 0.87 3.67 -9.84
C SER A 94 2.28 3.08 -9.79
N GLN A 95 2.86 2.94 -8.59
CA GLN A 95 4.15 2.28 -8.38
C GLN A 95 4.08 0.80 -8.76
N GLU A 96 3.07 0.06 -8.30
CA GLU A 96 2.85 -1.35 -8.65
C GLU A 96 2.72 -1.55 -10.16
N VAL A 97 1.99 -0.68 -10.87
CA VAL A 97 1.87 -0.74 -12.34
C VAL A 97 3.23 -0.53 -13.02
N ASN A 98 4.05 0.39 -12.51
CA ASN A 98 5.39 0.63 -13.06
C ASN A 98 6.32 -0.56 -12.82
N GLU A 99 6.30 -1.15 -11.63
CA GLU A 99 7.05 -2.36 -11.29
C GLU A 99 6.64 -3.54 -12.18
N ILE A 100 5.33 -3.76 -12.36
CA ILE A 100 4.80 -4.81 -13.24
C ILE A 100 5.24 -4.58 -14.69
N ARG A 101 5.23 -3.34 -15.17
CA ARG A 101 5.72 -3.01 -16.53
C ARG A 101 7.22 -3.28 -16.67
N SER A 102 8.02 -2.96 -15.65
CA SER A 102 9.46 -3.25 -15.64
C SER A 102 9.70 -4.76 -15.69
N ALA A 103 9.03 -5.52 -14.81
CA ALA A 103 9.13 -6.98 -14.76
C ALA A 103 8.69 -7.63 -16.09
N MET A 104 7.63 -7.12 -16.73
CA MET A 104 7.23 -7.56 -18.07
C MET A 104 8.31 -7.28 -19.12
N GLY A 105 8.98 -6.13 -19.05
CA GLY A 105 10.10 -5.80 -19.94
C GLY A 105 11.29 -6.74 -19.78
N GLU A 106 11.63 -7.09 -18.54
CA GLU A 106 12.67 -8.07 -18.21
C GLU A 106 12.31 -9.46 -18.73
N LEU A 107 11.07 -9.92 -18.51
CA LEU A 107 10.59 -11.21 -19.01
C LEU A 107 10.62 -11.29 -20.53
N ARG A 108 10.23 -10.22 -21.24
CA ARG A 108 10.34 -10.16 -22.71
C ARG A 108 11.79 -10.25 -23.16
N SER A 109 12.68 -9.49 -22.53
CA SER A 109 14.12 -9.52 -22.86
C SER A 109 14.73 -10.90 -22.59
N ALA A 110 14.33 -11.56 -21.50
CA ALA A 110 14.75 -12.92 -21.18
C ALA A 110 14.21 -13.94 -22.19
N LEU A 111 12.95 -13.79 -22.61
CA LEU A 111 12.33 -14.62 -23.64
C LEU A 111 13.07 -14.48 -24.97
N ASP A 112 13.27 -13.25 -25.46
CA ASP A 112 14.02 -12.96 -26.69
C ASP A 112 15.45 -13.54 -26.64
N GLY A 113 16.11 -13.40 -25.49
CA GLY A 113 17.42 -13.99 -25.23
C GLY A 113 17.39 -15.53 -25.32
N SER A 114 16.39 -16.17 -24.70
CA SER A 114 16.22 -17.63 -24.73
C SER A 114 15.90 -18.16 -26.13
N GLU A 115 15.04 -17.47 -26.89
CA GLU A 115 14.73 -17.81 -28.28
C GLU A 115 15.98 -17.74 -29.17
N LYS A 116 16.80 -16.72 -28.99
CA LYS A 116 18.08 -16.60 -29.69
C LYS A 116 19.02 -17.76 -29.34
N GLN A 117 19.14 -18.09 -28.06
CA GLN A 117 19.95 -19.24 -27.61
C GLN A 117 19.49 -20.55 -28.23
N VAL A 118 18.16 -20.79 -28.30
CA VAL A 118 17.60 -21.98 -28.96
C VAL A 118 17.97 -22.01 -30.44
N ARG A 119 17.79 -20.91 -31.18
CA ARG A 119 18.15 -20.84 -32.60
C ARG A 119 19.64 -21.10 -32.84
N ASP A 120 20.52 -20.56 -31.98
CA ASP A 120 21.95 -20.77 -32.12
C ASP A 120 22.37 -22.20 -31.76
N ALA A 121 21.74 -22.81 -30.75
CA ALA A 121 21.92 -24.23 -30.43
C ALA A 121 21.43 -25.14 -31.57
N GLU A 122 20.31 -24.81 -32.22
CA GLU A 122 19.82 -25.55 -33.39
C GLU A 122 20.81 -25.47 -34.56
N LYS A 123 21.37 -24.30 -34.87
CA LYS A 123 22.43 -24.14 -35.88
C LYS A 123 23.63 -25.00 -35.54
N GLN A 124 24.13 -24.94 -34.30
CA GLN A 124 25.26 -25.76 -33.86
C GLN A 124 24.96 -27.26 -34.01
N ARG A 125 23.77 -27.72 -33.63
CA ARG A 125 23.33 -29.10 -33.82
C ARG A 125 23.34 -29.51 -35.29
N THR A 126 22.85 -28.66 -36.19
CA THR A 126 22.88 -28.97 -37.64
C THR A 126 24.30 -29.03 -38.20
N ASN A 127 25.19 -28.14 -37.75
CA ASN A 127 26.60 -28.15 -38.15
C ASN A 127 27.32 -29.41 -37.66
N LEU A 128 27.08 -29.81 -36.41
CA LEU A 128 27.62 -31.06 -35.84
C LEU A 128 27.12 -32.29 -36.59
N ARG A 129 25.84 -32.33 -36.98
CA ARG A 129 25.30 -33.41 -37.82
C ARG A 129 26.01 -33.48 -39.17
N LYS A 130 26.20 -32.34 -39.86
CA LYS A 130 26.95 -32.30 -41.12
C LYS A 130 28.39 -32.79 -40.96
N LEU A 131 29.08 -32.36 -39.90
CA LEU A 131 30.44 -32.82 -39.60
C LEU A 131 30.49 -34.32 -39.30
N LEU A 132 29.50 -34.87 -38.60
CA LEU A 132 29.36 -36.30 -38.35
C LEU A 132 29.15 -37.06 -39.65
N ASP A 133 28.26 -36.57 -40.52
CA ASP A 133 27.99 -37.19 -41.82
C ASP A 133 29.24 -37.17 -42.72
N ASP A 134 29.97 -36.05 -42.76
CA ASP A 134 31.24 -35.94 -43.50
C ASP A 134 32.31 -36.90 -42.95
N ALA A 135 32.42 -37.02 -41.63
CA ALA A 135 33.34 -37.94 -40.98
C ALA A 135 32.97 -39.41 -41.28
N ASN A 136 31.69 -39.76 -41.21
CA ASN A 136 31.19 -41.09 -41.57
C ASN A 136 31.45 -41.41 -43.04
N GLN A 137 31.22 -40.47 -43.97
CA GLN A 137 31.53 -40.67 -45.38
C GLN A 137 33.03 -40.89 -45.62
N ARG A 138 33.90 -40.14 -44.93
CA ARG A 138 35.36 -40.36 -45.00
C ARG A 138 35.75 -41.72 -44.43
N TYR A 139 35.15 -42.11 -43.31
CA TYR A 139 35.37 -43.41 -42.69
C TYR A 139 34.93 -44.55 -43.62
N GLU A 140 33.75 -44.46 -44.23
CA GLU A 140 33.27 -45.45 -45.21
C GLU A 140 34.17 -45.54 -46.45
N LYS A 141 34.65 -44.40 -46.98
CA LYS A 141 35.61 -44.37 -48.08
C LYS A 141 36.91 -45.08 -47.70
N LEU A 142 37.48 -44.72 -46.55
CA LEU A 142 38.71 -45.34 -46.04
C LEU A 142 38.51 -46.83 -45.76
N GLN A 143 37.35 -47.23 -45.24
CA GLN A 143 37.02 -48.64 -45.02
C GLN A 143 36.91 -49.42 -46.34
N LYS A 144 36.31 -48.83 -47.39
CA LYS A 144 36.27 -49.42 -48.73
C LYS A 144 37.68 -49.54 -49.33
N GLU A 145 38.50 -48.51 -49.21
CA GLU A 145 39.91 -48.52 -49.64
C GLU A 145 40.73 -49.57 -48.89
N TYR A 146 40.57 -49.66 -47.57
CA TYR A 146 41.21 -50.67 -46.73
C TYR A 146 40.82 -52.09 -47.16
N LYS A 147 39.52 -52.35 -47.38
CA LYS A 147 39.05 -53.65 -47.90
C LYS A 147 39.61 -53.95 -49.29
N ALA A 148 39.70 -52.94 -50.17
CA ALA A 148 40.28 -53.11 -51.50
C ALA A 148 41.78 -53.40 -51.44
N LEU A 149 42.53 -52.74 -50.55
CA LEU A 149 43.94 -53.02 -50.27
C LEU A 149 44.11 -54.41 -49.67
N GLN A 150 43.29 -54.80 -48.70
CA GLN A 150 43.30 -56.13 -48.11
C GLN A 150 43.02 -57.22 -49.16
N ALA A 151 42.04 -57.01 -50.05
CA ALA A 151 41.75 -57.92 -51.15
C ALA A 151 42.92 -58.01 -52.16
N LYS A 152 43.59 -56.89 -52.46
CA LYS A 152 44.80 -56.87 -53.28
C LYS A 152 45.97 -57.57 -52.59
N GLN A 153 46.11 -57.43 -51.27
CA GLN A 153 47.12 -58.10 -50.48
C GLN A 153 46.87 -59.61 -50.40
N ILE A 154 45.61 -60.05 -50.28
CA ILE A 154 45.21 -61.46 -50.38
C ILE A 154 45.51 -62.01 -51.78
N ARG A 155 45.27 -61.24 -52.85
CA ARG A 155 45.63 -61.63 -54.23
C ARG A 155 47.14 -61.66 -54.48
N LEU A 156 47.92 -60.82 -53.79
CA LEU A 156 49.39 -60.87 -53.79
C LEU A 156 49.93 -61.99 -52.89
N HIS A 157 49.13 -62.46 -51.92
CA HIS A 157 49.42 -63.58 -51.04
C HIS A 157 48.87 -64.91 -51.60
N ASP A 158 48.59 -65.01 -52.90
CA ASP A 158 48.38 -66.29 -53.61
C ASP A 158 49.71 -67.02 -53.88
N VAL A 159 50.54 -67.06 -52.82
CA VAL A 159 51.63 -68.01 -52.61
C VAL A 159 51.32 -68.67 -51.27
N PRO A 160 51.22 -70.00 -51.19
CA PRO A 160 50.58 -70.65 -50.06
C PRO A 160 51.47 -70.54 -48.82
N SER A 161 50.96 -69.92 -47.76
CA SER A 161 51.44 -70.21 -46.41
C SER A 161 50.32 -70.11 -45.39
N ARG A 162 50.34 -71.12 -44.53
CA ARG A 162 49.30 -71.64 -43.65
C ARG A 162 49.14 -70.79 -42.40
N GLY A 163 47.95 -70.87 -41.82
CA GLY A 163 47.67 -70.55 -40.42
C GLY A 163 46.88 -69.26 -40.26
N SER A 164 45.98 -69.09 -39.30
CA SER A 164 45.37 -69.99 -38.31
C SER A 164 44.23 -69.15 -37.74
N LEU A 165 43.11 -69.79 -37.44
CA LEU A 165 41.95 -69.18 -36.78
C LEU A 165 42.36 -68.60 -35.43
N ASP A 166 41.75 -67.48 -35.00
CA ASP A 166 41.00 -67.42 -33.74
C ASP A 166 40.37 -66.02 -33.49
N SER A 167 39.12 -66.05 -32.96
CA SER A 167 38.43 -65.10 -32.06
C SER A 167 38.38 -63.59 -32.40
N GLY A 168 37.32 -62.83 -32.18
CA GLY A 168 36.14 -63.01 -31.35
C GLY A 168 35.24 -61.79 -31.50
N ARG A 169 33.95 -62.03 -31.35
CA ARG A 169 32.82 -61.12 -31.55
C ARG A 169 32.58 -60.31 -30.25
N THR A 170 31.80 -59.22 -30.35
CA THR A 170 31.21 -58.37 -29.27
C THR A 170 32.17 -57.41 -28.55
N GLY A 171 31.84 -56.15 -28.25
CA GLY A 171 30.62 -55.36 -28.43
C GLY A 171 30.89 -53.92 -27.94
N SER A 172 30.20 -52.94 -28.53
CA SER A 172 30.28 -51.52 -28.16
C SER A 172 29.83 -51.25 -26.72
N PRO A 173 30.40 -50.24 -26.04
CA PRO A 173 29.67 -49.47 -25.04
C PRO A 173 29.19 -48.16 -25.67
N GLY A 174 27.89 -48.08 -25.92
CA GLY A 174 27.20 -46.79 -26.04
C GLY A 174 27.09 -46.14 -24.65
N PRO A 175 26.95 -44.81 -24.57
CA PRO A 175 26.89 -44.09 -23.31
C PRO A 175 25.51 -44.26 -22.66
N ALA A 176 25.45 -45.00 -21.55
CA ALA A 176 24.26 -45.07 -20.71
C ALA A 176 24.22 -43.86 -19.77
N ASN A 177 23.39 -42.90 -20.14
CA ASN A 177 22.81 -41.93 -19.22
C ASN A 177 21.64 -42.63 -18.51
N GLY A 178 21.71 -42.81 -17.20
CA GLY A 178 20.65 -43.48 -16.43
C GLY A 178 21.06 -43.69 -14.98
N GLY A 179 20.42 -42.94 -14.09
CA GLY A 179 20.89 -42.67 -12.74
C GLY A 179 20.91 -43.84 -11.76
N ALA A 180 21.91 -43.81 -10.90
CA ALA A 180 21.91 -44.46 -9.60
C ALA A 180 22.03 -43.37 -8.54
N VAL A 181 20.89 -43.04 -7.90
CA VAL A 181 20.82 -42.16 -6.74
C VAL A 181 21.36 -42.94 -5.55
N GLY A 182 22.59 -42.63 -5.15
CA GLY A 182 23.11 -43.01 -3.83
C GLY A 182 22.35 -42.28 -2.72
N PRO A 183 22.27 -42.85 -1.52
CA PRO A 183 21.61 -42.23 -0.38
C PRO A 183 22.46 -41.04 0.06
N GLY A 184 22.08 -39.82 -0.33
CA GLY A 184 22.82 -38.61 0.05
C GLY A 184 22.84 -37.48 -0.98
N LYS A 185 22.32 -37.68 -2.20
CA LYS A 185 22.06 -36.56 -3.12
C LYS A 185 20.58 -36.23 -3.09
N MET A 186 20.20 -35.27 -2.24
CA MET A 186 18.87 -34.64 -2.34
C MET A 186 18.67 -34.12 -3.75
N ASP A 187 17.48 -34.35 -4.29
CA ASP A 187 17.07 -33.76 -5.55
C ASP A 187 16.83 -32.26 -5.35
N TYR A 188 17.77 -31.44 -5.82
CA TYR A 188 17.69 -29.99 -5.76
C TYR A 188 16.49 -29.43 -6.52
N VAL A 189 15.95 -30.18 -7.50
CA VAL A 189 14.72 -29.79 -8.21
C VAL A 189 13.50 -29.96 -7.31
N TYR A 190 13.45 -31.07 -6.56
CA TYR A 190 12.40 -31.33 -5.58
C TYR A 190 12.47 -30.34 -4.40
N LEU A 191 13.66 -30.11 -3.85
CA LEU A 191 13.88 -29.13 -2.78
C LEU A 191 13.49 -27.70 -3.23
N LYS A 192 13.87 -27.30 -4.46
CA LYS A 192 13.47 -26.01 -5.03
C LYS A 192 11.95 -25.87 -5.09
N THR A 193 11.25 -26.92 -5.52
CA THR A 193 9.79 -26.89 -5.66
C THR A 193 9.10 -26.76 -4.29
N ILE A 194 9.58 -27.50 -3.29
CA ILE A 194 9.04 -27.43 -1.92
C ILE A 194 9.31 -26.07 -1.28
N LEU A 195 10.51 -25.51 -1.43
CA LEU A 195 10.83 -24.18 -0.91
C LEU A 195 9.98 -23.10 -1.58
N LEU A 196 9.69 -23.23 -2.88
CA LEU A 196 8.80 -22.32 -3.59
C LEU A 196 7.37 -22.41 -3.04
N GLN A 197 6.85 -23.64 -2.86
CA GLN A 197 5.53 -23.88 -2.29
C GLN A 197 5.41 -23.38 -0.84
N PHE A 198 6.49 -23.49 -0.06
CA PHE A 198 6.56 -22.95 1.29
C PHE A 198 6.49 -21.41 1.32
N LEU A 199 7.19 -20.74 0.40
CA LEU A 199 7.17 -19.28 0.28
C LEU A 199 5.84 -18.74 -0.27
N GLU A 200 5.15 -19.51 -1.11
CA GLU A 200 3.84 -19.15 -1.66
C GLU A 200 2.71 -19.25 -0.62
N GLN A 201 2.87 -20.13 0.38
CA GLN A 201 1.86 -20.37 1.41
C GLN A 201 1.77 -19.21 2.41
N ARG A 202 0.72 -18.38 2.35
CA ARG A 202 0.54 -17.22 3.26
C ARG A 202 0.05 -17.57 4.68
N ASP A 203 -0.39 -18.81 4.90
CA ASP A 203 -0.92 -19.25 6.20
C ASP A 203 0.21 -19.77 7.10
N LYS A 204 0.47 -19.03 8.18
CA LYS A 204 1.55 -19.30 9.15
C LYS A 204 1.43 -20.69 9.81
N LYS A 205 0.20 -21.21 9.98
CA LYS A 205 -0.01 -22.56 10.57
C LYS A 205 0.42 -23.64 9.58
N ARG A 206 0.04 -23.50 8.31
CA ARG A 206 0.43 -24.43 7.25
C ARG A 206 1.93 -24.35 6.93
N GLN A 207 2.55 -23.17 7.06
CA GLN A 207 4.00 -23.03 6.99
C GLN A 207 4.70 -23.78 8.13
N ALA A 208 4.22 -23.67 9.37
CA ALA A 208 4.78 -24.43 10.49
C ALA A 208 4.66 -25.95 10.29
N ASP A 209 3.52 -26.43 9.77
CA ASP A 209 3.32 -27.86 9.47
C ASP A 209 4.29 -28.37 8.38
N LEU A 210 4.52 -27.57 7.32
CA LEU A 210 5.50 -27.87 6.26
C LEU A 210 6.93 -27.90 6.78
N VAL A 211 7.29 -27.03 7.74
CA VAL A 211 8.60 -27.04 8.40
C VAL A 211 8.79 -28.32 9.21
N ASN A 212 7.79 -28.69 10.00
CA ASN A 212 7.88 -29.84 10.91
C ASN A 212 7.88 -31.19 10.17
N THR A 213 7.18 -31.29 9.04
CA THR A 213 7.02 -32.54 8.31
C THR A 213 7.98 -32.63 7.12
N VAL A 214 7.77 -31.80 6.10
CA VAL A 214 8.43 -31.93 4.80
C VAL A 214 9.86 -31.41 4.84
N LEU A 215 10.08 -30.19 5.35
CA LEU A 215 11.44 -29.62 5.43
C LEU A 215 12.26 -30.29 6.53
N GLY A 216 11.64 -30.67 7.65
CA GLY A 216 12.29 -31.42 8.72
C GLY A 216 12.85 -32.76 8.26
N GLN A 217 12.08 -33.51 7.45
CA GLN A 217 12.53 -34.79 6.89
C GLN A 217 13.52 -34.60 5.73
N LEU A 218 13.30 -33.60 4.88
CA LEU A 218 14.16 -33.39 3.72
C LEU A 218 15.53 -32.84 4.13
N LEU A 219 15.57 -31.78 4.96
CA LEU A 219 16.81 -31.10 5.39
C LEU A 219 17.39 -31.64 6.71
N HIS A 220 16.80 -32.67 7.31
CA HIS A 220 17.25 -33.28 8.57
C HIS A 220 17.38 -32.25 9.72
N PHE A 221 16.40 -31.35 9.85
CA PHE A 221 16.43 -30.36 10.92
C PHE A 221 16.35 -31.02 12.29
N ASP A 222 17.20 -30.55 13.20
CA ASP A 222 17.04 -30.88 14.61
C ASP A 222 15.88 -30.07 15.21
N LYS A 223 15.46 -30.45 16.42
CA LYS A 223 14.33 -29.80 17.10
C LYS A 223 14.59 -28.30 17.34
N LYS A 224 15.85 -27.89 17.48
CA LYS A 224 16.23 -26.49 17.74
C LYS A 224 16.14 -25.64 16.47
N ASP A 225 16.49 -26.21 15.33
CA ASP A 225 16.42 -25.56 14.03
C ASP A 225 14.96 -25.38 13.59
N GLN A 226 14.10 -26.35 13.87
CA GLN A 226 12.65 -26.23 13.66
C GLN A 226 12.05 -25.09 14.50
N GLU A 227 12.37 -25.01 15.79
CA GLU A 227 11.89 -23.95 16.69
C GLU A 227 12.35 -22.55 16.23
N LYS A 228 13.61 -22.40 15.80
CA LYS A 228 14.12 -21.14 15.24
C LYS A 228 13.42 -20.74 13.95
N TRP A 229 13.14 -21.70 13.07
CA TRP A 229 12.43 -21.45 11.82
C TRP A 229 10.99 -21.01 12.06
N ILE A 230 10.28 -21.68 12.96
CA ILE A 230 8.92 -21.30 13.35
C ILE A 230 8.91 -19.90 13.99
N ALA A 231 9.88 -19.60 14.85
CA ALA A 231 10.03 -18.27 15.43
C ALA A 231 10.21 -17.20 14.34
N ALA A 232 11.07 -17.44 13.34
CA ALA A 232 11.32 -16.53 12.23
C ALA A 232 10.08 -16.31 11.34
N ILE A 233 9.25 -17.35 11.12
CA ILE A 233 7.99 -17.25 10.38
C ILE A 233 6.95 -16.44 11.19
N SER A 234 6.91 -16.63 12.51
CA SER A 234 5.94 -15.97 13.38
C SER A 234 6.24 -14.50 13.66
N ALA A 235 7.51 -14.09 13.57
CA ALA A 235 8.00 -12.75 13.83
C ALA A 235 7.79 -11.76 12.66
N ARG A 236 7.44 -12.25 11.47
CA ARG A 236 6.96 -11.46 10.31
C ARG A 236 5.44 -11.47 10.26
#